data_AF-A0A7C0XLK9-F1
#
_entry.id   AF-A0A7C0XLK9-F1
#
_cell.length_a   1.000
_cell.length_b   1.000
_cell.length_c   1.000
_cell.angle_alpha   90.00
_cell.angle_beta   90.00
_cell.angle_gamma   90.00
#
_symmetry.space_group_name_H-M   'P 1'
#
loop_
_entity.id
_entity.type
_entity.pdbx_description
1 polymer ?
#
loop_
_entity_poly.entity_id
_entity_poly.type
_entity_poly.pdbx_seq_one_letter_code
_entity_poly.pdbx_strand_id
1 'polypeptide(L)'
;MFKSAILLVGLSLVDKLGKEKPSVRLLKLETYNAYMNMAIDEAIARLRSKDRTVDTLRFYRWKPSAVSVGYFQNTAEEVDLDECRRLNVDVVRRMTGGGAVYHDYNGEITYSIIVKEDRLGIPRDILKSYEVICGGIVLGLRNLGLDAEFKPINDIQVGGKKISGNAQTRRWGTILQHGTVLVDADIKTMFRVLKVGKEKISDKLIKAVEERVTTINRVLGKKIEFTEVYEALKGGFEKALNIKLHEGELTEEEKDLSRELYEKKYTRKEWNLERPSKKLVEFL
;
A
#
# COMPACT_ATOMS: atom_id res chain seq x y z
N MET A 1 21.14 31.67 -45.83
CA MET A 1 20.05 30.71 -45.57
C MET A 1 20.58 29.30 -45.78
N PHE A 2 20.22 28.34 -44.93
CA PHE A 2 20.69 26.94 -44.86
C PHE A 2 21.95 26.64 -44.01
N LYS A 3 21.91 26.94 -42.70
CA LYS A 3 22.74 26.22 -41.69
C LYS A 3 22.02 25.90 -40.36
N SER A 4 20.69 25.95 -40.31
CA SER A 4 19.93 25.72 -39.05
C SER A 4 18.96 24.53 -39.06
N ALA A 5 19.08 23.58 -40.00
CA ALA A 5 18.15 22.46 -40.10
C ALA A 5 18.67 21.11 -39.55
N ILE A 6 19.94 20.99 -39.17
CA ILE A 6 20.53 19.68 -38.81
C ILE A 6 20.60 19.44 -37.29
N LEU A 7 20.43 20.46 -36.44
CA LEU A 7 20.53 20.29 -34.98
C LEU A 7 19.19 20.03 -34.27
N LEU A 8 18.04 20.12 -34.96
CA LEU A 8 16.72 19.84 -34.37
C LEU A 8 16.20 18.41 -34.61
N VAL A 9 16.89 17.59 -35.40
CA VAL A 9 16.49 16.21 -35.66
C VAL A 9 17.15 15.21 -34.68
N GLY A 10 18.25 15.61 -34.04
CA GLY A 10 19.01 14.75 -33.12
C GLY A 10 18.39 14.53 -31.73
N LEU A 11 17.53 15.42 -31.26
CA LEU A 11 16.84 15.29 -29.97
C LEU A 11 15.54 14.50 -30.04
N SER A 12 15.01 14.20 -31.24
CA SER A 12 13.75 13.46 -31.40
C SER A 12 13.89 11.98 -31.80
N LEU A 13 15.12 11.51 -32.06
CA LEU A 13 15.36 10.09 -32.39
C LEU A 13 15.79 9.24 -31.19
N VAL A 14 16.44 9.84 -30.17
CA VAL A 14 16.86 9.08 -28.98
C VAL A 14 15.66 8.73 -28.08
N ASP A 15 14.62 9.56 -28.07
CA ASP A 15 13.35 9.25 -27.39
C ASP A 15 12.44 8.30 -28.20
N LYS A 16 12.73 8.08 -29.50
CA LYS A 16 11.99 7.17 -30.39
C LYS A 16 12.62 5.78 -30.55
N LEU A 17 13.84 5.57 -30.04
CA LEU A 17 14.38 4.24 -29.83
C LEU A 17 13.74 3.70 -28.54
N GLY A 18 12.59 3.04 -28.68
CA GLY A 18 11.78 2.52 -27.60
C GLY A 18 12.62 1.72 -26.59
N LYS A 19 13.03 2.37 -25.50
CA LYS A 19 13.56 1.66 -24.34
C LYS A 19 12.44 0.73 -23.87
N GLU A 20 12.74 -0.56 -23.85
CA GLU A 20 11.81 -1.57 -23.37
C GLU A 20 11.32 -1.17 -21.97
N LYS A 21 10.00 -1.19 -21.78
CA LYS A 21 9.41 -0.81 -20.49
C LYS A 21 10.00 -1.70 -19.40
N PRO A 22 10.39 -1.15 -18.23
CA PRO A 22 10.85 -1.97 -17.13
C PRO A 22 9.81 -3.04 -16.77
N SER A 23 10.27 -4.27 -16.59
CA SER A 23 9.44 -5.39 -16.19
C SER A 23 9.34 -5.46 -14.67
N VAL A 24 8.12 -5.62 -14.15
CA VAL A 24 7.82 -5.73 -12.70
C VAL A 24 6.94 -6.96 -12.50
N ARG A 25 7.27 -7.81 -11.53
CA ARG A 25 6.47 -9.00 -11.21
C ARG A 25 5.18 -8.57 -10.53
N LEU A 26 4.07 -9.15 -10.97
CA LEU A 26 2.75 -9.00 -10.37
C LEU A 26 2.40 -10.26 -9.58
N LEU A 27 2.31 -10.12 -8.25
CA LEU A 27 1.67 -11.11 -7.40
C LEU A 27 0.17 -10.79 -7.34
N LYS A 28 -0.65 -11.77 -7.73
CA LYS A 28 -2.10 -11.63 -7.86
C LYS A 28 -2.76 -11.33 -6.52
N LEU A 29 -4.03 -10.91 -6.61
CA LEU A 29 -4.88 -10.68 -5.44
C LEU A 29 -5.03 -11.96 -4.61
N GLU A 30 -4.24 -12.06 -3.54
CA GLU A 30 -4.27 -13.18 -2.59
C GLU A 30 -4.80 -12.74 -1.23
N THR A 31 -5.15 -13.69 -0.37
CA THR A 31 -5.68 -13.40 0.97
C THR A 31 -4.84 -14.11 2.02
N TYR A 32 -4.33 -13.35 2.98
CA TYR A 32 -3.58 -13.87 4.13
C TYR A 32 -4.02 -13.18 5.42
N ASN A 33 -3.62 -13.73 6.56
CA ASN A 33 -3.75 -13.03 7.84
C ASN A 33 -2.78 -11.84 7.92
N ALA A 34 -2.95 -11.01 8.95
CA ALA A 34 -2.22 -9.75 9.03
C ALA A 34 -0.70 -9.93 9.14
N TYR A 35 -0.27 -10.94 9.89
CA TYR A 35 1.13 -11.21 10.14
C TYR A 35 1.86 -11.69 8.88
N MET A 36 1.23 -12.58 8.09
CA MET A 36 1.82 -13.12 6.86
C MET A 36 1.90 -12.07 5.76
N ASN A 37 0.89 -11.19 5.62
CA ASN A 37 0.95 -10.08 4.67
C ASN A 37 2.19 -9.20 4.91
N MET A 38 2.49 -8.87 6.17
CA MET A 38 3.66 -8.06 6.50
C MET A 38 4.98 -8.84 6.35
N ALA A 39 4.97 -10.14 6.65
CA ALA A 39 6.14 -10.99 6.48
C ALA A 39 6.55 -11.14 5.00
N ILE A 40 5.57 -11.30 4.09
CA ILE A 40 5.81 -11.36 2.65
C ILE A 40 6.40 -10.05 2.14
N ASP A 41 5.77 -8.92 2.46
CA ASP A 41 6.23 -7.60 2.00
C ASP A 41 7.67 -7.31 2.46
N GLU A 42 8.02 -7.65 3.72
CA GLU A 42 9.39 -7.51 4.23
C GLU A 42 10.38 -8.51 3.60
N ALA A 43 9.99 -9.77 3.38
CA ALA A 43 10.84 -10.77 2.75
C ALA A 43 11.25 -10.32 1.34
N ILE A 44 10.29 -9.86 0.53
CA ILE A 44 10.54 -9.34 -0.82
C ILE A 44 11.50 -8.14 -0.74
N ALA A 45 11.29 -7.20 0.18
CA ALA A 45 12.16 -6.03 0.33
C ALA A 45 13.60 -6.41 0.71
N ARG A 46 13.78 -7.30 1.69
CA ARG A 46 15.11 -7.79 2.10
C ARG A 46 15.81 -8.52 0.96
N LEU A 47 15.11 -9.35 0.20
CA LEU A 47 15.71 -10.09 -0.91
C LEU A 47 15.99 -9.21 -2.12
N ARG A 48 15.12 -8.23 -2.40
CA ARG A 48 15.31 -7.28 -3.49
C ARG A 48 16.54 -6.41 -3.24
N SER A 49 16.79 -6.03 -1.99
CA SER A 49 18.01 -5.28 -1.61
C SER A 49 19.32 -5.98 -1.96
N LYS A 50 19.29 -7.32 -2.01
CA LYS A 50 20.43 -8.19 -2.33
C LYS A 50 20.41 -8.68 -3.77
N ASP A 51 19.52 -8.14 -4.60
CA ASP A 51 19.27 -8.58 -5.97
C ASP A 51 18.94 -10.08 -6.11
N ARG A 52 18.35 -10.69 -5.07
CA ARG A 52 17.94 -12.11 -5.04
C ARG A 52 16.49 -12.36 -5.47
N THR A 53 15.74 -11.29 -5.74
CA THR A 53 14.41 -11.31 -6.36
C THR A 53 14.25 -10.08 -7.24
N VAL A 54 13.08 -9.90 -7.87
CA VAL A 54 12.78 -8.83 -8.82
C VAL A 54 11.85 -7.77 -8.24
N ASP A 55 11.84 -6.59 -8.88
CA ASP A 55 10.88 -5.51 -8.57
C ASP A 55 9.45 -6.09 -8.62
N THR A 56 8.66 -5.87 -7.57
CA THR A 56 7.38 -6.57 -7.37
C THR A 56 6.25 -5.60 -7.01
N LEU A 57 5.11 -5.75 -7.69
CA LEU A 57 3.81 -5.21 -7.32
C LEU A 57 2.95 -6.38 -6.80
N ARG A 58 2.29 -6.18 -5.67
CA ARG A 58 1.44 -7.19 -5.04
C ARG A 58 0.10 -6.56 -4.67
N PHE A 59 -0.97 -7.32 -4.86
CA PHE A 59 -2.29 -6.98 -4.34
C PHE A 59 -2.74 -8.05 -3.36
N TYR A 60 -3.41 -7.66 -2.28
CA TYR A 60 -3.84 -8.61 -1.27
C TYR A 60 -5.04 -8.13 -0.44
N ARG A 61 -5.67 -9.08 0.23
CA ARG A 61 -6.70 -8.89 1.25
C ARG A 61 -6.27 -9.49 2.58
N TRP A 62 -7.01 -9.13 3.62
CA TRP A 62 -6.73 -9.49 5.01
C TRP A 62 -7.79 -10.45 5.51
N LYS A 63 -7.43 -11.64 5.96
CA LYS A 63 -8.37 -12.56 6.62
C LYS A 63 -7.78 -13.12 7.92
N PRO A 64 -8.35 -12.78 9.09
CA PRO A 64 -9.51 -11.88 9.27
C PRO A 64 -9.19 -10.41 8.92
N SER A 65 -10.18 -9.51 9.05
CA SER A 65 -9.91 -8.06 9.04
C SER A 65 -8.81 -7.71 10.05
N ALA A 66 -8.10 -6.62 9.83
CA ALA A 66 -6.92 -6.29 10.63
C ALA A 66 -6.82 -4.80 10.95
N VAL A 67 -6.14 -4.45 12.02
CA VAL A 67 -5.58 -3.12 12.23
C VAL A 67 -4.08 -3.20 12.05
N SER A 68 -3.53 -2.44 11.11
CA SER A 68 -2.10 -2.24 11.02
C SER A 68 -1.69 -0.97 11.77
N VAL A 69 -0.66 -1.07 12.60
CA VAL A 69 -0.13 0.01 13.43
C VAL A 69 1.22 0.46 12.88
N GLY A 70 1.41 1.78 12.72
CA GLY A 70 2.65 2.33 12.20
C GLY A 70 3.86 2.00 13.08
N TYR A 71 5.03 1.91 12.47
CA TYR A 71 6.27 1.46 13.12
C TYR A 71 6.56 2.18 14.46
N PHE A 72 6.35 3.50 14.53
CA PHE A 72 6.66 4.32 15.71
C PHE A 72 5.51 4.47 16.72
N GLN A 73 4.31 3.95 16.42
CA GLN A 73 3.14 4.18 17.25
C GLN A 73 3.09 3.28 18.50
N ASN A 74 2.43 3.76 19.55
CA ASN A 74 2.05 2.90 20.67
C ASN A 74 0.73 2.18 20.36
N THR A 75 0.79 0.88 20.15
CA THR A 75 -0.40 0.08 19.78
C THR A 75 -1.55 0.24 20.76
N ALA A 76 -1.26 0.31 22.07
CA ALA A 76 -2.30 0.44 23.10
C ALA A 76 -2.96 1.83 23.13
N GLU A 77 -2.28 2.88 22.65
CA GLU A 77 -2.85 4.24 22.54
C GLU A 77 -3.72 4.41 21.29
N GLU A 78 -3.44 3.64 20.24
CA GLU A 78 -4.06 3.80 18.91
C GLU A 78 -5.20 2.82 18.64
N VAL A 79 -5.19 1.66 19.30
CA VAL A 79 -6.08 0.54 19.00
C VAL A 79 -6.84 0.09 20.24
N ASP A 80 -8.13 -0.17 20.08
CA ASP A 80 -8.95 -0.86 21.08
C ASP A 80 -8.71 -2.37 20.94
N LEU A 81 -7.74 -2.87 21.70
CA LEU A 81 -7.32 -4.26 21.66
C LEU A 81 -8.41 -5.23 22.15
N ASP A 82 -9.29 -4.79 23.05
CA ASP A 82 -10.37 -5.64 23.56
C ASP A 82 -11.48 -5.77 22.51
N GLU A 83 -11.81 -4.66 21.84
CA GLU A 83 -12.76 -4.67 20.75
C GLU A 83 -12.24 -5.45 19.53
N CYS A 84 -10.95 -5.32 19.19
CA CYS A 84 -10.31 -6.14 18.16
C CYS A 84 -10.46 -7.64 18.46
N ARG A 85 -10.18 -8.07 19.70
CA ARG A 85 -10.36 -9.48 20.08
C ARG A 85 -11.81 -9.92 19.95
N ARG A 86 -12.75 -9.09 20.40
CA ARG A 86 -14.19 -9.41 20.34
C ARG A 86 -14.73 -9.50 18.92
N LEU A 87 -14.19 -8.71 18.00
CA LEU A 87 -14.58 -8.70 16.58
C LEU A 87 -13.73 -9.62 15.70
N ASN A 88 -12.80 -10.39 16.28
CA ASN A 88 -11.84 -11.21 15.55
C ASN A 88 -11.05 -10.38 14.51
N VAL A 89 -10.49 -9.25 14.93
CA VAL A 89 -9.66 -8.35 14.13
C VAL A 89 -8.20 -8.52 14.57
N ASP A 90 -7.34 -8.88 13.62
CA ASP A 90 -5.90 -8.98 13.87
C ASP A 90 -5.30 -7.61 14.19
N VAL A 91 -4.22 -7.55 14.98
CA VAL A 91 -3.46 -6.30 15.22
C VAL A 91 -1.99 -6.56 14.94
N VAL A 92 -1.45 -5.87 13.93
CA VAL A 92 -0.07 -6.06 13.47
C VAL A 92 0.68 -4.74 13.38
N ARG A 93 1.95 -4.71 13.79
CA ARG A 93 2.84 -3.57 13.53
C ARG A 93 3.51 -3.74 12.17
N ARG A 94 3.45 -2.70 11.35
CA ARG A 94 4.09 -2.66 10.03
C ARG A 94 5.44 -1.93 10.05
N MET A 95 6.27 -2.20 9.05
CA MET A 95 7.62 -1.62 8.91
C MET A 95 7.63 -0.17 8.43
N THR A 96 6.52 0.32 7.89
CA THR A 96 6.33 1.71 7.50
C THR A 96 5.81 2.55 8.67
N GLY A 97 6.05 3.87 8.62
CA GLY A 97 5.42 4.82 9.53
C GLY A 97 3.92 5.05 9.25
N GLY A 98 3.42 6.21 9.68
CA GLY A 98 2.01 6.62 9.55
C GLY A 98 1.13 6.18 10.72
N GLY A 99 -0.15 6.54 10.67
CA GLY A 99 -1.15 6.24 11.70
C GLY A 99 -1.70 4.80 11.65
N ALA A 100 -2.55 4.42 12.60
CA ALA A 100 -3.20 3.12 12.58
C ALA A 100 -4.26 3.07 11.47
N VAL A 101 -4.39 1.92 10.80
CA VAL A 101 -5.30 1.72 9.66
C VAL A 101 -6.08 0.45 9.89
N TYR A 102 -7.41 0.54 9.81
CA TYR A 102 -8.28 -0.62 9.75
C TYR A 102 -8.38 -1.11 8.30
N HIS A 103 -8.16 -2.40 8.13
CA HIS A 103 -8.24 -3.15 6.89
C HIS A 103 -9.44 -4.08 6.94
N ASP A 104 -10.48 -3.73 6.18
CA ASP A 104 -11.69 -4.53 6.11
C ASP A 104 -11.54 -5.66 5.10
N TYR A 105 -11.62 -6.91 5.57
CA TYR A 105 -11.61 -8.08 4.68
C TYR A 105 -12.63 -7.90 3.55
N ASN A 106 -13.86 -7.49 3.87
CA ASN A 106 -14.97 -7.47 2.92
C ASN A 106 -15.04 -6.21 2.05
N GLY A 107 -14.31 -5.16 2.41
CA GLY A 107 -14.49 -3.82 1.85
C GLY A 107 -13.22 -3.15 1.35
N GLU A 108 -12.08 -3.84 1.29
CA GLU A 108 -10.79 -3.25 0.94
C GLU A 108 -9.92 -4.16 0.07
N ILE A 109 -9.16 -3.56 -0.86
CA ILE A 109 -7.94 -4.13 -1.44
C ILE A 109 -6.74 -3.36 -0.91
N THR A 110 -5.70 -4.07 -0.49
CA THR A 110 -4.38 -3.48 -0.24
C THR A 110 -3.44 -3.77 -1.40
N TYR A 111 -2.54 -2.85 -1.70
CA TYR A 111 -1.40 -3.09 -2.59
C TYR A 111 -0.09 -2.87 -1.86
N SER A 112 0.98 -3.49 -2.34
CA SER A 112 2.36 -3.11 -2.02
C SER A 112 3.21 -3.10 -3.29
N ILE A 113 4.10 -2.11 -3.41
CA ILE A 113 5.14 -2.05 -4.43
C ILE A 113 6.49 -2.04 -3.73
N ILE A 114 7.35 -2.97 -4.14
CA ILE A 114 8.68 -3.19 -3.59
C ILE A 114 9.71 -3.14 -4.72
N VAL A 115 10.53 -2.10 -4.72
CA VAL A 115 11.48 -1.80 -5.80
C VAL A 115 12.78 -1.23 -5.23
N LYS A 116 13.89 -1.30 -5.97
CA LYS A 116 15.10 -0.56 -5.58
C LYS A 116 14.90 0.94 -5.72
N GLU A 117 15.59 1.73 -4.87
CA GLU A 117 15.42 3.19 -4.84
C GLU A 117 15.86 3.93 -6.11
N ASP A 118 16.67 3.30 -6.95
CA ASP A 118 17.17 3.83 -8.22
C ASP A 118 16.37 3.32 -9.45
N ARG A 119 15.25 2.62 -9.22
CA ARG A 119 14.43 2.01 -10.28
C ARG A 119 13.17 2.83 -10.57
N LEU A 120 12.60 2.56 -11.75
CA LEU A 120 11.31 3.09 -12.22
C LEU A 120 11.20 4.63 -12.26
N GLY A 121 12.33 5.35 -12.24
CA GLY A 121 12.33 6.81 -12.23
C GLY A 121 11.73 7.43 -10.97
N ILE A 122 11.60 6.66 -9.88
CA ILE A 122 11.00 7.15 -8.64
C ILE A 122 11.97 8.14 -7.97
N PRO A 123 11.56 9.39 -7.70
CA PRO A 123 12.44 10.39 -7.11
C PRO A 123 12.91 10.01 -5.70
N ARG A 124 14.06 10.54 -5.27
CA ARG A 124 14.53 10.44 -3.88
C ARG A 124 13.73 11.34 -2.93
N ASP A 125 13.18 12.43 -3.44
CA ASP A 125 12.28 13.28 -2.67
C ASP A 125 11.04 12.48 -2.24
N ILE A 126 10.77 12.46 -0.94
CA ILE A 126 9.75 11.59 -0.35
C ILE A 126 8.36 11.95 -0.88
N LEU A 127 8.02 13.24 -0.95
CA LEU A 127 6.70 13.66 -1.38
C LEU A 127 6.46 13.35 -2.87
N LYS A 128 7.43 13.65 -3.73
CA LYS A 128 7.36 13.28 -5.15
C LYS A 128 7.36 11.77 -5.35
N SER A 129 8.03 11.01 -4.50
CA SER A 129 7.98 9.55 -4.53
C SER A 129 6.58 9.03 -4.25
N TYR A 130 5.89 9.57 -3.23
CA TYR A 130 4.48 9.26 -2.99
C TYR A 130 3.61 9.63 -4.20
N GLU A 131 3.77 10.83 -4.74
CA GLU A 131 2.99 11.31 -5.89
C GLU A 131 3.12 10.36 -7.10
N VAL A 132 4.35 9.95 -7.45
CA VAL A 132 4.61 9.03 -8.56
C VAL A 132 3.97 7.66 -8.34
N ILE A 133 4.16 7.07 -7.15
CA ILE A 133 3.64 5.72 -6.87
C ILE A 133 2.11 5.75 -6.71
N CYS A 134 1.57 6.72 -5.98
CA CYS A 134 0.12 6.91 -5.82
C CYS A 134 -0.57 7.22 -7.15
N GLY A 135 0.16 7.73 -8.15
CA GLY A 135 -0.31 7.85 -9.52
C GLY A 135 -0.89 6.55 -10.08
N GLY A 136 -0.38 5.38 -9.68
CA GLY A 136 -0.93 4.08 -10.08
C GLY A 136 -2.36 3.87 -9.58
N ILE A 137 -2.62 4.21 -8.32
CA ILE A 137 -3.95 4.13 -7.71
C ILE A 137 -4.88 5.21 -8.28
N VAL A 138 -4.39 6.44 -8.43
CA VAL A 138 -5.16 7.55 -9.03
C VAL A 138 -5.65 7.18 -10.43
N LEU A 139 -4.75 6.69 -11.30
CA LEU A 139 -5.12 6.28 -12.66
C LEU A 139 -6.03 5.05 -12.64
N GLY A 140 -5.82 4.11 -11.74
CA GLY A 140 -6.70 2.94 -11.60
C GLY A 140 -8.12 3.32 -11.20
N LEU A 141 -8.29 4.22 -10.22
CA LEU A 141 -9.61 4.74 -9.83
C LEU A 141 -10.27 5.55 -10.97
N ARG A 142 -9.49 6.33 -11.71
CA ARG A 142 -9.99 7.04 -12.91
C ARG A 142 -10.48 6.10 -14.00
N ASN A 143 -9.82 4.96 -14.19
CA ASN A 143 -10.28 3.92 -15.12
C ASN A 143 -11.65 3.32 -14.72
N LEU A 144 -12.01 3.37 -13.43
CA LEU A 144 -13.33 2.98 -12.92
C LEU A 144 -14.37 4.12 -13.00
N GLY A 145 -13.99 5.30 -13.50
CA GLY A 145 -14.87 6.47 -13.59
C GLY A 145 -14.88 7.36 -12.34
N LEU A 146 -13.94 7.19 -11.40
CA LEU A 146 -13.83 8.05 -10.23
C LEU A 146 -12.82 9.17 -10.50
N ASP A 147 -13.21 10.43 -10.27
CA ASP A 147 -12.30 11.58 -10.37
C ASP A 147 -11.38 11.64 -9.14
N ALA A 148 -10.39 10.74 -9.13
CA ALA A 148 -9.43 10.62 -8.05
C ALA A 148 -8.28 11.61 -8.21
N GLU A 149 -7.79 12.13 -7.10
CA GLU A 149 -6.61 12.99 -7.02
C GLU A 149 -5.71 12.61 -5.84
N PHE A 150 -4.41 12.82 -6.01
CA PHE A 150 -3.44 12.66 -4.93
C PHE A 150 -3.48 13.90 -4.03
N LYS A 151 -3.63 13.67 -2.72
CA LYS A 151 -3.57 14.70 -1.70
C LYS A 151 -2.36 14.45 -0.79
N PRO A 152 -1.34 15.32 -0.83
CA PRO A 152 -0.24 15.28 0.11
C PRO A 152 -0.71 15.19 1.57
N ILE A 153 -0.04 14.40 2.40
CA ILE A 153 1.26 13.74 2.12
C ILE A 153 1.10 12.40 1.40
N ASN A 154 0.01 11.66 1.63
CA ASN A 154 -0.07 10.23 1.31
C ASN A 154 -1.51 9.72 1.07
N ASP A 155 -2.46 10.63 0.87
CA ASP A 155 -3.86 10.29 0.68
C ASP A 155 -4.26 10.39 -0.80
N ILE A 156 -5.30 9.65 -1.16
CA ILE A 156 -6.00 9.82 -2.43
C ILE A 156 -7.46 10.11 -2.10
N GLN A 157 -8.02 11.08 -2.81
CA GLN A 157 -9.36 11.59 -2.55
C GLN A 157 -10.21 11.57 -3.81
N VAL A 158 -11.52 11.46 -3.63
CA VAL A 158 -12.54 11.65 -4.67
C VAL A 158 -13.58 12.60 -4.09
N GLY A 159 -13.83 13.73 -4.76
CA GLY A 159 -14.73 14.76 -4.25
C GLY A 159 -14.34 15.29 -2.86
N GLY A 160 -13.04 15.44 -2.60
CA GLY A 160 -12.50 15.89 -1.30
C GLY A 160 -12.56 14.87 -0.17
N LYS A 161 -13.05 13.64 -0.42
CA LYS A 161 -13.12 12.56 0.58
C LYS A 161 -12.07 11.51 0.33
N LYS A 162 -11.37 11.08 1.37
CA LYS A 162 -10.34 10.03 1.32
C LYS A 162 -10.93 8.69 0.89
N ILE A 163 -10.29 8.05 -0.08
CA ILE A 163 -10.63 6.71 -0.57
C ILE A 163 -9.44 5.73 -0.48
N SER A 164 -8.23 6.25 -0.26
CA SER A 164 -7.02 5.46 -0.07
C SER A 164 -6.02 6.21 0.82
N GLY A 165 -5.35 5.47 1.71
CA GLY A 165 -4.23 5.96 2.51
C GLY A 165 -2.99 5.12 2.25
N ASN A 166 -1.81 5.76 2.19
CA ASN A 166 -0.58 5.12 1.76
C ASN A 166 0.54 5.31 2.80
N ALA A 167 1.45 4.36 2.91
CA ALA A 167 2.63 4.45 3.76
C ALA A 167 3.85 3.91 3.02
N GLN A 168 4.98 4.59 3.18
CA GLN A 168 6.24 4.25 2.52
C GLN A 168 7.34 4.11 3.57
N THR A 169 8.28 3.21 3.30
CA THR A 169 9.58 3.16 3.95
C THR A 169 10.66 2.98 2.90
N ARG A 170 11.83 3.55 3.17
CA ARG A 170 13.05 3.38 2.38
C ARG A 170 14.09 2.72 3.27
N ARG A 171 14.33 1.44 3.04
CA ARG A 171 15.20 0.63 3.89
C ARG A 171 15.93 -0.39 3.04
N TRP A 172 17.18 -0.66 3.38
CA TRP A 172 18.04 -1.60 2.64
C TRP A 172 18.20 -1.22 1.15
N GLY A 173 18.11 0.08 0.79
CA GLY A 173 18.16 0.50 -0.62
C GLY A 173 16.92 0.10 -1.43
N THR A 174 15.81 -0.24 -0.76
CA THR A 174 14.51 -0.54 -1.37
C THR A 174 13.44 0.40 -0.87
N ILE A 175 12.53 0.76 -1.78
CA ILE A 175 11.27 1.41 -1.47
C ILE A 175 10.24 0.30 -1.27
N LEU A 176 9.59 0.31 -0.11
CA LEU A 176 8.37 -0.44 0.13
C LEU A 176 7.27 0.60 0.39
N GLN A 177 6.34 0.72 -0.56
CA GLN A 177 5.12 1.50 -0.37
C GLN A 177 3.93 0.56 -0.44
N HIS A 178 3.01 0.72 0.49
CA HIS A 178 1.73 0.01 0.49
C HIS A 178 0.61 0.96 0.85
N GLY A 179 -0.61 0.60 0.48
CA GLY A 179 -1.76 1.42 0.75
C GLY A 179 -3.06 0.68 0.56
N THR A 180 -4.11 1.23 1.15
CA THR A 180 -5.45 0.68 1.12
C THR A 180 -6.26 1.32 0.00
N VAL A 181 -7.20 0.59 -0.60
CA VAL A 181 -8.21 1.12 -1.51
C VAL A 181 -9.57 0.67 -0.98
N LEU A 182 -10.36 1.65 -0.53
CA LEU A 182 -11.64 1.40 0.12
C LEU A 182 -12.71 1.11 -0.93
N VAL A 183 -13.04 -0.16 -1.12
CA VAL A 183 -14.05 -0.62 -2.07
C VAL A 183 -15.45 -0.44 -1.48
N ASP A 184 -15.64 -0.94 -0.25
CA ASP A 184 -16.89 -0.85 0.51
C ASP A 184 -16.67 -1.05 2.02
N ALA A 185 -15.64 -0.42 2.57
CA ALA A 185 -15.21 -0.63 3.94
C ALA A 185 -16.29 -0.30 4.99
N ASP A 186 -16.41 -1.16 6.01
CA ASP A 186 -17.22 -0.91 7.20
C ASP A 186 -16.58 0.17 8.09
N ILE A 187 -16.97 1.42 7.81
CA ILE A 187 -16.54 2.59 8.56
C ILE A 187 -16.95 2.50 10.03
N LYS A 188 -18.08 1.85 10.37
CA LYS A 188 -18.49 1.73 11.78
C LYS A 188 -17.50 0.87 12.54
N THR A 189 -17.16 -0.31 12.01
CA THR A 189 -16.17 -1.20 12.64
C THR A 189 -14.80 -0.53 12.75
N MET A 190 -14.37 0.21 11.71
CA MET A 190 -13.15 1.03 11.75
C MET A 190 -13.09 1.92 13.01
N PHE A 191 -14.20 2.57 13.37
CA PHE A 191 -14.26 3.43 14.57
C PHE A 191 -14.22 2.69 15.89
N ARG A 192 -14.74 1.46 15.94
CA ARG A 192 -14.75 0.71 17.19
C ARG A 192 -13.37 0.19 17.54
N VAL A 193 -12.57 -0.15 16.53
CA VAL A 193 -11.24 -0.72 16.72
C VAL A 193 -10.12 0.33 16.80
N LEU A 194 -10.32 1.53 16.25
CA LEU A 194 -9.35 2.62 16.31
C LEU A 194 -9.71 3.62 17.42
N LYS A 195 -8.74 3.96 18.29
CA LYS A 195 -8.91 4.96 19.36
C LYS A 195 -8.76 6.37 18.79
N VAL A 196 -9.75 6.81 18.02
CA VAL A 196 -9.76 8.16 17.43
C VAL A 196 -10.35 9.16 18.43
N GLY A 197 -9.48 9.77 19.25
CA GLY A 197 -9.88 10.77 20.25
C GLY A 197 -10.68 10.16 21.42
N LYS A 198 -10.48 10.66 22.63
CA LYS A 198 -11.05 10.07 23.87
C LYS A 198 -12.58 10.20 24.00
N GLU A 199 -13.31 10.53 22.94
CA GLU A 199 -14.76 10.70 23.00
C GLU A 199 -15.45 9.37 22.67
N LYS A 200 -16.45 9.02 23.50
CA LYS A 200 -17.33 7.89 23.20
C LYS A 200 -17.88 8.05 21.77
N ILE A 201 -17.85 6.97 20.99
CA ILE A 201 -18.42 6.93 19.64
C ILE A 201 -19.85 7.45 19.73
N SER A 202 -20.08 8.64 19.18
CA SER A 202 -21.40 9.24 19.03
C SER A 202 -21.77 9.23 17.55
N ASP A 203 -23.07 9.22 17.25
CA ASP A 203 -23.56 9.30 15.86
C ASP A 203 -23.05 10.55 15.14
N LYS A 204 -22.73 11.62 15.88
CA LYS A 204 -22.12 12.84 15.33
C LYS A 204 -20.69 12.61 14.84
N LEU A 205 -19.88 11.85 15.59
CA LEU A 205 -18.50 11.55 15.20
C LEU A 205 -18.46 10.64 13.96
N ILE A 206 -19.38 9.66 13.87
CA ILE A 206 -19.51 8.79 12.70
C ILE A 206 -19.84 9.62 11.46
N LYS A 207 -20.86 10.49 11.54
CA LYS A 207 -21.24 11.39 10.43
C LYS A 207 -20.08 12.28 9.99
N ALA A 208 -19.36 12.88 10.94
CA ALA A 208 -18.22 13.75 10.65
C ALA A 208 -17.07 13.03 9.90
N VAL A 209 -16.97 11.70 9.98
CA VAL A 209 -15.97 10.93 9.21
C VAL A 209 -16.53 10.35 7.93
N GLU A 210 -17.81 10.00 7.86
CA GLU A 210 -18.48 9.74 6.57
C GLU A 210 -18.42 10.96 5.64
N GLU A 211 -18.23 12.16 6.21
CA GLU A 211 -17.93 13.39 5.48
C GLU A 211 -16.47 13.46 4.98
N ARG A 212 -15.52 12.72 5.58
CA ARG A 212 -14.09 12.74 5.25
C ARG A 212 -13.59 11.52 4.48
N VAL A 213 -14.32 10.40 4.54
CA VAL A 213 -13.95 9.11 3.93
C VAL A 213 -15.08 8.64 3.00
N THR A 214 -14.70 8.09 1.85
CA THR A 214 -15.62 7.48 0.88
C THR A 214 -15.11 6.12 0.44
N THR A 215 -15.94 5.39 -0.31
CA THR A 215 -15.62 4.08 -0.90
C THR A 215 -15.98 4.08 -2.36
N ILE A 216 -15.43 3.13 -3.14
CA ILE A 216 -15.75 3.00 -4.56
C ILE A 216 -17.26 2.79 -4.75
N ASN A 217 -17.87 1.89 -3.99
CA ASN A 217 -19.30 1.60 -4.08
C ASN A 217 -20.17 2.84 -3.80
N ARG A 218 -19.79 3.65 -2.80
CA ARG A 218 -20.52 4.88 -2.45
C ARG A 218 -20.46 5.92 -3.56
N VAL A 219 -19.29 6.09 -4.19
CA VAL A 219 -19.12 7.05 -5.30
C VAL A 219 -19.86 6.59 -6.56
N LEU A 220 -19.78 5.30 -6.89
CA LEU A 220 -20.44 4.76 -8.08
C LEU A 220 -21.95 4.53 -7.92
N GLY A 221 -22.45 4.49 -6.68
CA GLY A 221 -23.86 4.16 -6.39
C GLY A 221 -24.23 2.71 -6.70
N LYS A 222 -23.25 1.84 -6.91
CA LYS A 222 -23.44 0.41 -7.22
C LYS A 222 -22.31 -0.42 -6.61
N LYS A 223 -22.58 -1.71 -6.40
CA LYS A 223 -21.55 -2.67 -6.00
C LYS A 223 -20.62 -2.97 -7.18
N ILE A 224 -19.31 -2.91 -6.93
CA ILE A 224 -18.27 -3.38 -7.85
C ILE A 224 -17.60 -4.64 -7.31
N GLU A 225 -17.18 -5.54 -8.19
CA GLU A 225 -16.44 -6.73 -7.77
C GLU A 225 -14.94 -6.44 -7.59
N PHE A 226 -14.29 -7.12 -6.64
CA PHE A 226 -12.87 -6.92 -6.36
C PHE A 226 -11.96 -7.16 -7.57
N THR A 227 -12.35 -8.07 -8.47
CA THR A 227 -11.62 -8.36 -9.71
C THR A 227 -11.60 -7.16 -10.65
N GLU A 228 -12.70 -6.43 -10.77
CA GLU A 228 -12.76 -5.20 -11.59
C GLU A 228 -11.86 -4.11 -11.01
N VAL A 229 -11.88 -3.94 -9.68
CA VAL A 229 -10.99 -2.99 -9.00
C VAL A 229 -9.53 -3.39 -9.19
N TYR A 230 -9.19 -4.66 -9.01
CA TYR A 230 -7.85 -5.20 -9.20
C TYR A 230 -7.31 -4.94 -10.62
N GLU A 231 -8.08 -5.25 -11.67
CA GLU A 231 -7.64 -5.02 -13.06
C GLU A 231 -7.47 -3.52 -13.36
N ALA A 232 -8.35 -2.66 -12.83
CA ALA A 232 -8.22 -1.23 -12.99
C ALA A 232 -6.96 -0.68 -12.32
N LEU A 233 -6.65 -1.11 -11.09
CA LEU A 233 -5.45 -0.71 -10.36
C LEU A 233 -4.17 -1.20 -11.05
N LYS A 234 -4.16 -2.46 -11.53
CA LYS A 234 -3.06 -3.03 -12.33
C LYS A 234 -2.74 -2.17 -13.54
N GLY A 235 -3.76 -1.85 -14.37
CA GLY A 235 -3.58 -0.97 -15.53
C GLY A 235 -3.17 0.47 -15.14
N GLY A 236 -3.63 0.94 -13.98
CA GLY A 236 -3.21 2.20 -13.38
C GLY A 236 -1.71 2.25 -13.09
N PHE A 237 -1.15 1.22 -12.45
CA PHE A 237 0.29 1.12 -12.18
C PHE A 237 1.13 0.99 -13.46
N GLU A 238 0.69 0.19 -14.44
CA GLU A 238 1.39 0.08 -15.73
C GLU A 238 1.52 1.44 -16.43
N LYS A 239 0.44 2.23 -16.41
CA LYS A 239 0.43 3.56 -17.01
C LYS A 239 1.24 4.57 -16.20
N ALA A 240 1.06 4.62 -14.87
CA ALA A 240 1.69 5.62 -14.01
C ALA A 240 3.22 5.47 -13.96
N LEU A 241 3.71 4.23 -13.87
CA LEU A 241 5.14 3.94 -13.73
C LEU A 241 5.80 3.62 -15.09
N ASN A 242 5.04 3.63 -16.17
CA ASN A 242 5.47 3.22 -17.51
C ASN A 242 6.18 1.85 -17.52
N ILE A 243 5.59 0.88 -16.82
CA ILE A 243 6.11 -0.49 -16.66
C ILE A 243 5.29 -1.50 -17.47
N LYS A 244 5.83 -2.71 -17.58
CA LYS A 244 5.09 -3.90 -18.00
C LYS A 244 4.96 -4.85 -16.81
N LEU A 245 3.74 -5.21 -16.46
CA LEU A 245 3.52 -6.22 -15.42
C LEU A 245 3.55 -7.61 -16.05
N HIS A 246 4.22 -8.55 -15.38
CA HIS A 246 4.15 -9.97 -15.70
C HIS A 246 3.73 -10.73 -14.45
N GLU A 247 2.78 -11.64 -14.59
CA GLU A 247 2.33 -12.46 -13.48
C GLU A 247 3.47 -13.39 -13.03
N GLY A 248 3.55 -13.60 -11.72
CA GLY A 248 4.48 -14.55 -11.13
C GLY A 248 4.02 -14.97 -9.75
N GLU A 249 4.82 -15.83 -9.13
CA GLU A 249 4.58 -16.34 -7.78
C GLU A 249 5.72 -15.91 -6.85
N LEU A 250 5.51 -16.10 -5.55
CA LEU A 250 6.60 -16.04 -4.58
C LEU A 250 7.63 -17.12 -4.92
N THR A 251 8.90 -16.74 -4.93
CA THR A 251 10.02 -17.68 -5.01
C THR A 251 10.11 -18.50 -3.72
N GLU A 252 10.74 -19.67 -3.76
CA GLU A 252 10.93 -20.48 -2.55
C GLU A 252 11.71 -19.72 -1.47
N GLU A 253 12.69 -18.90 -1.84
CA GLU A 253 13.42 -18.09 -0.89
C GLU A 253 12.55 -17.02 -0.21
N GLU A 254 11.63 -16.40 -0.96
CA GLU A 254 10.65 -15.48 -0.38
C GLU A 254 9.67 -16.19 0.55
N LYS A 255 9.26 -17.42 0.19
CA LYS A 255 8.40 -18.26 1.04
C LYS A 255 9.12 -18.66 2.34
N ASP A 256 10.39 -19.07 2.26
CA ASP A 256 11.20 -19.42 3.42
C ASP A 256 11.40 -18.23 4.36
N LEU A 257 11.83 -17.09 3.82
CA LEU A 257 12.07 -15.90 4.63
C LEU A 257 10.78 -15.31 5.20
N SER A 258 9.66 -15.36 4.46
CA SER A 258 8.37 -14.92 4.98
C SER A 258 7.87 -15.83 6.11
N ARG A 259 8.05 -17.16 6.03
CA ARG A 259 7.78 -18.08 7.15
C ARG A 259 8.64 -17.75 8.36
N GLU A 260 9.93 -17.52 8.17
CA GLU A 260 10.82 -17.14 9.27
C GLU A 260 10.39 -15.82 9.93
N LEU A 261 10.11 -14.78 9.14
CA LEU A 261 9.66 -13.49 9.65
C LEU A 261 8.28 -13.59 10.33
N TYR A 262 7.39 -14.42 9.80
CA TYR A 262 6.10 -14.70 10.41
C TYR A 262 6.28 -15.26 11.82
N GLU A 263 7.07 -16.31 11.97
CA GLU A 263 7.30 -17.01 13.25
C GLU A 263 8.15 -16.21 14.22
N LYS A 264 9.21 -15.56 13.76
CA LYS A 264 10.20 -14.92 14.64
C LYS A 264 9.85 -13.46 14.95
N LYS A 265 9.03 -12.80 14.14
CA LYS A 265 8.74 -11.37 14.28
C LYS A 265 7.25 -11.04 14.27
N TYR A 266 6.54 -11.28 13.17
CA TYR A 266 5.21 -10.71 13.01
C TYR A 266 4.15 -11.33 13.89
N THR A 267 4.30 -12.57 14.33
CA THR A 267 3.41 -13.18 15.34
C THR A 267 3.80 -12.86 16.79
N ARG A 268 4.92 -12.18 17.00
CA ARG A 268 5.44 -11.88 18.35
C ARG A 268 4.75 -10.67 18.96
N LYS A 269 4.40 -10.77 20.24
CA LYS A 269 3.74 -9.69 20.98
C LYS A 269 4.69 -8.51 21.19
N GLU A 270 5.96 -8.81 21.40
CA GLU A 270 7.05 -7.86 21.57
C GLU A 270 7.13 -6.93 20.36
N TRP A 271 7.04 -7.47 19.15
CA TRP A 271 7.00 -6.68 17.93
C TRP A 271 5.72 -5.83 17.81
N ASN A 272 4.56 -6.44 18.04
CA ASN A 272 3.27 -5.81 17.76
C ASN A 272 2.79 -4.82 18.85
N LEU A 273 3.19 -5.01 20.11
CA LEU A 273 2.67 -4.26 21.25
C LEU A 273 3.70 -3.29 21.83
N GLU A 274 4.98 -3.66 21.85
CA GLU A 274 6.02 -2.80 22.39
C GLU A 274 6.46 -1.78 21.33
N ARG A 275 6.91 -0.60 21.77
CA ARG A 275 7.54 0.36 20.85
C ARG A 275 8.90 -0.22 20.43
N PRO A 276 9.24 -0.27 19.14
CA PRO A 276 10.53 -0.78 18.70
C PRO A 276 11.69 -0.02 19.36
N SER A 277 12.48 -0.73 20.18
CA SER A 277 13.75 -0.23 20.71
C SER A 277 14.92 -0.71 19.84
N LYS A 278 16.07 -0.03 19.87
CA LYS A 278 17.27 -0.46 19.10
C LYS A 278 17.61 -1.94 19.36
N LYS A 279 17.44 -2.43 20.59
CA LYS A 279 17.67 -3.84 20.98
C LYS A 279 16.70 -4.81 20.30
N LEU A 280 15.43 -4.44 20.13
CA LEU A 280 14.43 -5.30 19.47
C LEU A 280 14.68 -5.41 17.95
N VAL A 281 15.29 -4.38 17.35
CA VAL A 281 15.57 -4.33 15.90
C VAL A 281 16.86 -5.07 15.52
N GLU A 282 17.82 -5.19 16.43
CA GLU A 282 19.06 -5.97 16.23
C GLU A 282 18.88 -7.46 16.53
N PHE A 283 17.83 -7.83 17.28
CA PHE A 283 17.54 -9.22 17.67
C PHE A 283 16.63 -9.98 16.66
N LEU A 284 16.04 -9.29 15.67
CA LEU A 284 15.06 -9.79 14.69
C LEU A 284 15.44 -9.44 13.24
#